data_AF-A0A378PLR7-F1
#
_entry.id   AF-A0A378PLR7-F1
#
_cell.length_a   1.000
_cell.length_b   1.000
_cell.length_c   1.000
_cell.angle_alpha   90.00
_cell.angle_beta   90.00
_cell.angle_gamma   90.00
#
_symmetry.space_group_name_H-M   'P 1'
#
loop_
_entity.id
_entity.type
_entity.pdbx_description
1 polymer ?
#
loop_
_entity_poly.entity_id
_entity_poly.type
_entity_poly.pdbx_seq_one_letter_code
_entity_poly.pdbx_strand_id
1 'polypeptide(L)'
;MLEVEDSPFVGMHDIFEQTMARVKDEIEGRTFCVRVKRRGKHDFDSMDVMRYVGGGLNQHTPSAKVQLKDPEVVIKIEIEHDRLMFVQARHEGIEGFPISTQEDVLSLISGGFDSGVASHMFTRRGSRVHYVFFNLGGREHEIGTKQMAYHL
;
A
#
# COMPACT_ATOMS: atom_id res chain seq x y z
N MET A 1 2.20 -1.70 2.79
CA MET A 1 3.18 -0.64 3.06
C MET A 1 3.49 0.09 1.77
N LEU A 2 3.60 1.41 1.79
CA LEU A 2 4.04 2.20 0.63
C LEU A 2 5.56 2.33 0.70
N GLU A 3 6.23 2.03 -0.39
CA GLU A 3 7.63 2.38 -0.61
C GLU A 3 7.66 3.73 -1.34
N VAL A 4 8.26 4.73 -0.68
CA VAL A 4 8.28 6.10 -1.17
C VAL A 4 9.69 6.68 -1.12
N GLU A 5 10.07 7.36 -2.19
CA GLU A 5 11.19 8.30 -2.17
C GLU A 5 10.65 9.69 -1.88
N ASP A 6 11.25 10.37 -0.91
CA ASP A 6 10.81 11.66 -0.41
C ASP A 6 11.90 12.71 -0.59
N SER A 7 11.49 13.90 -1.03
CA SER A 7 12.36 15.02 -1.37
C SER A 7 11.64 16.36 -1.19
N PRO A 8 12.33 17.44 -0.84
CA PRO A 8 11.72 18.77 -0.88
C PRO A 8 11.45 19.20 -2.33
N PHE A 9 10.53 20.14 -2.51
CA PHE A 9 10.34 20.81 -3.81
C PHE A 9 10.18 22.33 -3.63
N VAL A 10 10.61 23.10 -4.63
CA VAL A 10 10.49 24.57 -4.65
C VAL A 10 9.24 25.02 -5.40
N GLY A 11 8.88 24.32 -6.47
CA GLY A 11 7.72 24.67 -7.29
C GLY A 11 7.41 23.63 -8.36
N MET A 12 6.41 23.90 -9.20
CA MET A 12 5.92 22.91 -10.17
C MET A 12 6.95 22.52 -11.24
N HIS A 13 7.89 23.41 -11.58
CA HIS A 13 8.99 23.09 -12.49
C HIS A 13 9.97 22.09 -11.89
N ASP A 14 10.36 22.30 -10.63
CA ASP A 14 11.23 21.39 -9.88
C ASP A 14 10.58 20.00 -9.72
N ILE A 15 9.26 19.94 -9.47
CA ILE A 15 8.51 18.67 -9.48
C ILE A 15 8.67 17.94 -10.83
N PHE A 16 8.59 18.66 -11.95
CA PHE A 16 8.80 18.08 -13.29
C PHE A 16 10.24 17.56 -13.46
N GLU A 17 11.26 18.34 -13.12
CA GLU A 17 12.67 17.94 -13.27
C GLU A 17 12.97 16.68 -12.44
N GLN A 18 12.51 16.67 -11.19
CA GLN A 18 12.62 15.53 -10.28
C GLN A 18 11.85 14.30 -10.79
N THR A 19 10.68 14.49 -11.41
CA THR A 19 9.91 13.39 -12.02
C THR A 19 10.66 12.84 -13.23
N MET A 20 11.10 13.71 -14.14
CA MET A 20 11.78 13.33 -15.38
C MET A 20 13.05 12.53 -15.10
N ALA A 21 13.84 12.96 -14.11
CA ALA A 21 15.06 12.26 -13.70
C ALA A 21 14.80 10.80 -13.25
N ARG A 22 13.58 10.47 -12.80
CA ARG A 22 13.22 9.14 -12.28
C ARG A 22 12.53 8.25 -13.30
N VAL A 23 11.70 8.82 -14.17
CA VAL A 23 10.76 8.03 -14.97
C VAL A 23 11.07 8.03 -16.47
N LYS A 24 12.03 8.85 -16.93
CA LYS A 24 12.31 9.04 -18.36
C LYS A 24 12.53 7.71 -19.10
N ASP A 25 13.38 6.85 -18.53
CA ASP A 25 13.74 5.57 -19.14
C ASP A 25 12.58 4.55 -19.04
N GLU A 26 11.74 4.66 -18.00
CA GLU A 26 10.59 3.77 -17.80
C GLU A 26 9.46 4.03 -18.80
N ILE A 27 9.23 5.30 -19.16
CA ILE A 27 8.16 5.69 -20.08
C ILE A 27 8.55 5.66 -21.56
N GLU A 28 9.84 5.45 -21.86
CA GLU A 28 10.33 5.47 -23.24
C GLU A 28 9.64 4.38 -24.08
N GLY A 29 9.02 4.78 -25.20
CA GLY A 29 8.26 3.88 -26.07
C GLY A 29 6.95 3.35 -25.48
N ARG A 30 6.48 3.88 -24.35
CA ARG A 30 5.30 3.40 -23.63
C ARG A 30 4.24 4.48 -23.45
N THR A 31 3.04 4.02 -23.15
CA THR A 31 1.93 4.90 -22.75
C THR A 31 1.95 5.15 -21.25
N PHE A 32 1.70 6.40 -20.84
CA PHE A 32 1.75 6.76 -19.43
C PHE A 32 0.65 7.72 -19.00
N CYS A 33 0.39 7.77 -17.69
CA CYS A 33 -0.33 8.90 -17.09
C CYS A 33 0.35 9.34 -15.79
N VAL A 34 0.14 10.60 -15.44
CA VAL A 34 0.55 11.16 -14.14
C VAL A 34 -0.67 11.23 -13.24
N ARG A 35 -0.53 10.76 -12.01
CA ARG A 35 -1.55 10.82 -10.96
C ARG A 35 -0.98 11.54 -9.76
N VAL A 36 -1.59 12.65 -9.37
CA VAL A 36 -1.12 13.49 -8.27
C VAL A 36 -2.13 13.47 -7.13
N LYS A 37 -1.66 13.23 -5.92
CA LYS A 37 -2.41 13.46 -4.68
C LYS A 37 -1.77 14.63 -3.94
N ARG A 38 -2.58 15.60 -3.49
CA ARG A 38 -2.08 16.83 -2.87
C ARG A 38 -2.69 17.04 -1.49
N ARG A 39 -1.86 17.37 -0.50
CA ARG A 39 -2.24 17.72 0.88
C ARG A 39 -1.48 18.97 1.32
N GLY A 40 -2.18 19.94 1.89
CA GLY A 40 -1.60 21.23 2.31
C GLY A 40 -2.11 22.42 1.49
N LYS A 41 -1.45 23.58 1.65
CA LYS A 41 -1.78 24.85 1.00
C LYS A 41 -0.73 25.18 -0.06
N HIS A 42 -1.16 25.32 -1.31
CA HIS A 42 -0.31 25.58 -2.48
C HIS A 42 -1.05 26.52 -3.43
N ASP A 43 -0.31 27.27 -4.23
CA ASP A 43 -0.86 28.15 -5.28
C ASP A 43 -1.25 27.39 -6.57
N PHE A 44 -1.13 26.06 -6.55
CA PHE A 44 -1.50 25.14 -7.63
C PHE A 44 -2.38 24.02 -7.09
N ASP A 45 -3.19 23.43 -7.96
CA ASP A 45 -3.95 22.22 -7.67
C ASP A 45 -3.31 20.95 -8.25
N SER A 46 -3.89 19.79 -7.99
CA SER A 46 -3.39 18.51 -8.53
C SER A 46 -3.50 18.42 -10.05
N MET A 47 -4.49 19.08 -10.64
CA MET A 47 -4.71 19.09 -12.10
C MET A 47 -3.63 19.90 -12.80
N ASP A 48 -3.23 21.03 -12.22
CA ASP A 48 -2.12 21.86 -12.70
C ASP A 48 -0.83 21.04 -12.77
N VAL A 49 -0.49 20.34 -11.69
CA VAL A 49 0.71 19.48 -11.63
C VAL A 49 0.62 18.35 -12.66
N MET A 50 -0.51 17.65 -12.76
CA MET A 50 -0.69 16.58 -13.74
C MET A 50 -0.50 17.08 -15.18
N ARG A 51 -1.05 18.25 -15.52
CA ARG A 51 -0.91 18.85 -16.85
C ARG A 51 0.52 19.30 -17.11
N TYR A 52 1.14 19.97 -16.16
CA TYR A 52 2.49 20.52 -16.31
C TYR A 52 3.53 19.41 -16.41
N VAL A 53 3.52 18.47 -15.46
CA VAL A 53 4.47 17.34 -15.43
C VAL A 53 4.20 16.40 -16.60
N GLY A 54 2.94 16.03 -16.86
CA GLY A 54 2.58 15.15 -17.97
C GLY A 54 2.93 15.75 -19.33
N GLY A 55 2.67 17.05 -19.52
CA GLY A 55 3.06 17.79 -20.72
C GLY A 55 4.58 17.86 -20.88
N GLY A 56 5.31 18.16 -19.80
CA GLY A 56 6.77 18.19 -19.78
C GLY A 56 7.37 16.85 -20.18
N LEU A 57 6.93 15.75 -19.57
CA LEU A 57 7.38 14.40 -19.92
C LEU A 57 7.10 14.05 -21.39
N ASN A 58 5.89 14.36 -21.88
CA ASN A 58 5.51 14.08 -23.26
C ASN A 58 6.31 14.91 -24.29
N GLN A 59 6.79 16.10 -23.92
CA GLN A 59 7.63 16.95 -24.78
C GLN A 59 9.10 16.51 -24.78
N HIS A 60 9.59 15.98 -23.66
CA HIS A 60 11.01 15.64 -23.47
C HIS A 60 11.33 14.16 -23.68
N THR A 61 10.30 13.31 -23.84
CA THR A 61 10.44 11.90 -24.21
C THR A 61 9.59 11.61 -25.46
N PRO A 62 10.13 11.84 -26.68
CA PRO A 62 9.36 11.81 -27.93
C PRO A 62 8.64 10.48 -28.24
N SER A 63 9.14 9.36 -27.72
CA SER A 63 8.57 8.02 -27.90
C SER A 63 7.47 7.69 -26.88
N ALA A 64 7.35 8.47 -25.80
CA ALA A 64 6.33 8.29 -24.79
C ALA A 64 5.02 8.98 -25.22
N LYS A 65 3.89 8.43 -24.80
CA LYS A 65 2.57 8.99 -25.12
C LYS A 65 1.66 9.06 -23.91
N VAL A 66 1.07 10.22 -23.65
CA VAL A 66 0.05 10.35 -22.60
C VAL A 66 -1.20 9.56 -22.96
N GLN A 67 -1.64 8.69 -22.05
CA GLN A 67 -2.87 7.91 -22.15
C GLN A 67 -3.57 7.84 -20.79
N LEU A 68 -4.78 8.41 -20.67
CA LEU A 68 -5.46 8.52 -19.37
C LEU A 68 -6.19 7.24 -18.94
N LYS A 69 -6.52 6.37 -19.89
CA LYS A 69 -7.26 5.12 -19.68
C LYS A 69 -6.36 3.94 -20.03
N ASP A 70 -6.20 2.99 -19.13
CA ASP A 70 -5.37 1.78 -19.30
C ASP A 70 -3.93 2.08 -19.80
N PRO A 71 -3.17 2.98 -19.15
CA PRO A 71 -1.76 3.22 -19.49
C PRO A 71 -0.87 2.05 -19.05
N GLU A 72 0.26 1.86 -19.74
CA GLU A 72 1.29 0.90 -19.33
C GLU A 72 2.04 1.36 -18.07
N VAL A 73 2.22 2.67 -17.90
CA VAL A 73 2.92 3.27 -16.76
C VAL A 73 2.03 4.30 -16.05
N VAL A 74 1.92 4.18 -14.72
CA VAL A 74 1.21 5.16 -13.88
C VAL A 74 2.21 5.81 -12.94
N ILE A 75 2.60 7.04 -13.25
CA ILE A 75 3.49 7.83 -12.41
C ILE A 75 2.67 8.42 -11.28
N LYS A 76 2.93 7.97 -10.05
CA LYS A 76 2.21 8.41 -8.85
C LYS A 76 3.07 9.35 -8.03
N ILE A 77 2.56 10.56 -7.87
CA ILE A 77 3.19 11.63 -7.11
C ILE A 77 2.26 11.99 -5.95
N GLU A 78 2.78 12.04 -4.73
CA GLU A 78 2.10 12.66 -3.60
C GLU A 78 2.85 13.94 -3.20
N ILE A 79 2.10 15.01 -2.98
CA ILE A 79 2.61 16.29 -2.49
C ILE A 79 1.98 16.50 -1.12
N GLU A 80 2.80 16.56 -0.09
CA GLU A 80 2.36 16.84 1.28
C GLU A 80 3.17 18.00 1.86
N HIS A 81 2.52 19.16 2.02
CA HIS A 81 3.19 20.41 2.39
C HIS A 81 4.36 20.69 1.43
N ASP A 82 5.57 20.90 1.93
CA ASP A 82 6.79 21.17 1.16
C ASP A 82 7.51 19.89 0.67
N ARG A 83 6.88 18.72 0.79
CA ARG A 83 7.44 17.42 0.41
C ARG A 83 6.81 16.86 -0.86
N LEU A 84 7.66 16.32 -1.71
CA LEU A 84 7.36 15.56 -2.91
C LEU A 84 7.72 14.10 -2.66
N MET A 85 6.73 13.22 -2.77
CA MET A 85 6.87 11.78 -2.56
C MET A 85 6.56 11.04 -3.86
N PHE A 86 7.51 10.22 -4.31
CA PHE A 86 7.33 9.30 -5.42
C PHE A 86 6.96 7.92 -4.90
N VAL A 87 5.80 7.41 -5.29
CA VAL A 87 5.33 6.08 -4.87
C VAL A 87 5.94 5.03 -5.81
N GLN A 88 6.96 4.32 -5.33
CA GLN A 88 7.65 3.27 -6.10
C GLN A 88 6.87 1.96 -6.10
N ALA A 89 6.43 1.54 -4.92
CA ALA A 89 5.68 0.30 -4.76
C ALA A 89 4.61 0.43 -3.68
N ARG A 90 3.56 -0.36 -3.83
CA ARG A 90 2.57 -0.61 -2.79
C ARG A 90 2.57 -2.09 -2.49
N HIS A 91 3.07 -2.46 -1.32
CA HIS A 91 3.00 -3.82 -0.81
C HIS A 91 1.66 -4.01 -0.10
N GLU A 92 0.89 -4.99 -0.52
CA GLU A 92 -0.35 -5.36 0.18
C GLU A 92 0.00 -5.98 1.54
N GLY A 93 -0.73 -5.55 2.57
CA GLY A 93 -0.62 -6.14 3.91
C GLY A 93 -1.66 -7.23 4.10
N ILE A 94 -1.78 -7.74 5.34
CA ILE A 94 -2.80 -8.73 5.73
C ILE A 94 -4.23 -8.14 5.68
N GLU A 95 -4.34 -6.81 5.49
CA GLU A 95 -5.58 -6.03 5.55
C GLU A 95 -6.35 -6.26 6.86
N GLY A 96 -7.63 -5.91 6.91
CA GLY A 96 -8.45 -6.04 8.11
C GLY A 96 -8.34 -4.84 9.05
N PHE A 97 -8.82 -5.03 10.27
CA PHE A 97 -8.82 -3.99 11.29
C PHE A 97 -7.64 -4.14 12.26
N PRO A 98 -7.13 -3.03 12.83
CA PRO A 98 -6.11 -3.12 13.88
C PRO A 98 -6.61 -3.98 15.04
N ILE A 99 -5.72 -4.79 15.61
CA ILE A 99 -6.09 -5.69 16.72
C ILE A 99 -6.56 -4.89 17.94
N SER A 100 -7.54 -5.43 18.67
CA SER A 100 -8.17 -4.78 19.84
C SER A 100 -8.95 -3.50 19.51
N THR A 101 -9.38 -3.33 18.26
CA THR A 101 -10.38 -2.30 17.89
C THR A 101 -11.81 -2.78 18.04
N GLN A 102 -12.00 -4.09 18.14
CA GLN A 102 -13.26 -4.74 18.51
C GLN A 102 -13.12 -5.43 19.88
N GLU A 103 -14.25 -5.82 20.45
CA GLU A 103 -14.32 -6.57 21.71
C GLU A 103 -13.50 -7.87 21.66
N ASP A 104 -13.06 -8.29 22.84
CA ASP A 104 -12.30 -9.52 23.06
C ASP A 104 -13.21 -10.75 22.89
N VAL A 105 -12.69 -11.80 22.26
CA VAL A 105 -13.43 -13.06 22.02
C VAL A 105 -12.66 -14.27 22.53
N LEU A 106 -13.39 -15.28 23.00
CA LEU A 106 -12.84 -16.59 23.34
C LEU A 106 -13.04 -17.54 22.15
N SER A 107 -11.96 -18.12 21.65
CA SER A 107 -11.98 -19.11 20.58
C SER A 107 -11.65 -20.49 21.11
N LEU A 108 -12.56 -21.43 20.88
CA LEU A 108 -12.34 -22.84 21.16
C LEU A 108 -11.42 -23.42 20.09
N ILE A 109 -10.20 -23.76 20.50
CA ILE A 109 -9.19 -24.35 19.62
C ILE A 109 -9.17 -25.85 19.84
N SER A 110 -9.24 -26.65 18.78
CA SER A 110 -9.33 -28.11 18.87
C SER A 110 -8.07 -28.84 18.39
N GLY A 111 -7.06 -28.11 17.91
CA GLY A 111 -5.92 -28.66 17.19
C GLY A 111 -6.21 -29.00 15.72
N GLY A 112 -7.48 -28.89 15.28
CA GLY A 112 -7.88 -28.97 13.88
C GLY A 112 -7.78 -27.62 13.16
N PHE A 113 -7.68 -27.67 11.83
CA PHE A 113 -7.48 -26.51 10.95
C PHE A 113 -8.60 -25.45 11.06
N ASP A 114 -9.86 -25.89 11.12
CA ASP A 114 -11.02 -24.99 11.09
C ASP A 114 -11.03 -23.99 12.24
N SER A 115 -10.69 -24.45 13.45
CA SER A 115 -10.63 -23.59 14.64
C SER A 115 -9.54 -22.52 14.55
N GLY A 116 -8.42 -22.83 13.87
CA GLY A 116 -7.36 -21.86 13.60
C GLY A 116 -7.78 -20.82 12.57
N VAL A 117 -8.41 -21.25 11.47
CA VAL A 117 -8.93 -20.35 10.44
C VAL A 117 -10.01 -19.41 11.00
N ALA A 118 -10.94 -19.93 11.79
CA ALA A 118 -11.97 -19.14 12.44
C ALA A 118 -11.36 -18.06 13.35
N SER A 119 -10.36 -18.44 14.16
CA SER A 119 -9.63 -17.51 15.03
C SER A 119 -8.93 -16.42 14.22
N HIS A 120 -8.21 -16.79 13.16
CA HIS A 120 -7.54 -15.84 12.28
C HIS A 120 -8.52 -14.84 11.64
N MET A 121 -9.71 -15.30 11.23
CA MET A 121 -10.75 -14.41 10.69
C MET A 121 -11.25 -13.39 11.72
N PHE A 122 -11.35 -13.75 13.00
CA PHE A 122 -11.70 -12.80 14.06
C PHE A 122 -10.55 -11.81 14.34
N THR A 123 -9.30 -12.28 14.34
CA THR A 123 -8.12 -11.40 14.44
C THR A 123 -8.09 -10.40 13.29
N ARG A 124 -8.34 -10.82 12.04
CA ARG A 124 -8.44 -9.91 10.87
C ARG A 124 -9.59 -8.91 10.99
N ARG A 125 -10.62 -9.21 11.79
CA ARG A 125 -11.71 -8.27 12.10
C ARG A 125 -11.43 -7.39 13.31
N GLY A 126 -10.21 -7.40 13.85
CA GLY A 126 -9.79 -6.49 14.91
C GLY A 126 -10.15 -6.93 16.32
N SER A 127 -10.73 -8.12 16.50
CA SER A 127 -10.93 -8.70 17.83
C SER A 127 -9.61 -9.25 18.38
N ARG A 128 -9.37 -9.08 19.67
CA ARG A 128 -8.34 -9.85 20.36
C ARG A 128 -8.91 -11.23 20.66
N VAL A 129 -8.23 -12.27 20.18
CA VAL A 129 -8.68 -13.66 20.34
C VAL A 129 -7.92 -14.32 21.49
N HIS A 130 -8.66 -14.82 22.47
CA HIS A 130 -8.15 -15.65 23.56
C HIS A 130 -8.44 -17.12 23.27
N TYR A 131 -7.41 -17.97 23.31
CA TYR A 131 -7.56 -19.39 22.99
C TYR A 131 -7.95 -20.22 24.22
N VAL A 132 -8.95 -21.09 24.04
CA VAL A 132 -9.36 -22.08 25.03
C VAL A 132 -9.27 -23.46 24.41
N PHE A 133 -8.46 -24.33 25.01
CA PHE A 133 -8.27 -25.71 24.57
C PHE A 133 -8.78 -26.68 25.64
N PHE A 134 -9.62 -27.63 25.23
CA PHE A 134 -10.01 -28.77 26.06
C PHE A 134 -9.17 -29.98 25.68
N ASN A 135 -8.27 -30.39 26.59
CA ASN A 135 -7.42 -31.56 26.36
C ASN A 135 -8.22 -32.85 26.60
N LEU A 136 -8.63 -33.50 25.51
CA LEU A 136 -9.34 -34.77 25.52
C LEU A 136 -8.55 -35.91 24.85
N GLY A 137 -7.51 -35.58 24.07
CA GLY A 137 -6.72 -36.52 23.27
C GLY A 137 -5.32 -36.83 23.82
N GLY A 138 -4.96 -36.33 25.00
CA GLY A 138 -3.68 -36.59 25.64
C GLY A 138 -2.53 -35.73 25.09
N ARG A 139 -1.29 -36.13 25.40
CA ARG A 139 -0.10 -35.27 25.25
C ARG A 139 0.20 -34.89 23.79
N GLU A 140 -0.01 -35.79 22.83
CA GLU A 140 0.22 -35.49 21.41
C GLU A 140 -0.78 -34.45 20.88
N HIS A 141 -2.05 -34.57 21.27
CA HIS A 141 -3.10 -33.63 20.92
C HIS A 141 -2.85 -32.23 21.50
N GLU A 142 -2.34 -32.17 22.73
CA GLU A 142 -1.92 -30.92 23.38
C GLU A 142 -0.75 -30.25 22.64
N ILE A 143 0.28 -31.01 22.27
CA ILE A 143 1.46 -30.47 21.56
C ILE A 143 1.05 -29.90 20.20
N GLY A 144 0.27 -30.67 19.42
CA GLY A 144 -0.22 -30.21 18.11
C GLY A 144 -1.06 -28.94 18.21
N THR A 145 -1.92 -28.85 19.22
CA THR A 145 -2.75 -27.66 19.44
C THR A 145 -1.92 -26.43 19.82
N LYS A 146 -0.90 -26.59 20.69
CA LYS A 146 0.01 -25.50 21.06
C LYS A 146 0.85 -25.00 19.88
N GLN A 147 1.34 -25.91 19.04
CA GLN A 147 2.08 -25.55 17.83
C GLN A 147 1.19 -24.76 16.87
N MET A 148 -0.06 -25.18 16.69
CA MET A 148 -0.99 -24.45 15.84
C MET A 148 -1.30 -23.06 16.41
N ALA A 149 -1.58 -22.93 17.71
CA ALA A 149 -1.80 -21.65 18.37
C ALA A 149 -0.60 -20.69 18.29
N TYR A 150 0.63 -21.21 18.27
CA TYR A 150 1.85 -20.40 18.15
C TYR A 150 1.99 -19.72 16.78
N HIS A 151 1.38 -20.29 15.74
CA HIS A 151 1.46 -19.79 14.36
C HIS A 151 0.25 -18.95 13.93
N LEU A 152 -0.73 -18.75 14.82
CA LEU A 152 -1.87 -17.85 14.61
C LEU A 152 -1.53 -16.42 15.06
#